data_AF-A0A4P0Y2S1-F1
#
_entry.id   AF-A0A4P0Y2S1-F1
#
_cell.length_a   1.000
_cell.length_b   1.000
_cell.length_c   1.000
_cell.angle_alpha   90.00
_cell.angle_beta   90.00
_cell.angle_gamma   90.00
#
_symmetry.space_group_name_H-M   'P 1'
#
loop_
_entity.id
_entity.type
_entity.pdbx_description
1 polymer ?
#
loop_
_entity_poly.entity_id
_entity_poly.type
_entity_poly.pdbx_seq_one_letter_code
_entity_poly.pdbx_strand_id
1 'polypeptide(L)'
;MTIFTSPAAVLSPQQAITVGPGYQLPFARDIRQQVAIPVIGVGLITDPQQAEAALENGDADLIALARAVLYDPHWPWHAAASLGAQVRVPSQYLRSEPHGLKGTLLPNR
;
A
#
# COMPACT_ATOMS: atom_id res chain seq x y z
N MET A 1 -7.05 -3.61 18.30
CA MET A 1 -6.88 -3.70 16.84
C MET A 1 -8.25 -3.57 16.22
N THR A 2 -8.70 -2.34 15.98
CA THR A 2 -10.04 -2.06 15.43
C THR A 2 -9.87 -1.84 13.94
N ILE A 3 -10.13 -2.89 13.15
CA ILE A 3 -10.19 -2.78 11.70
C ILE A 3 -11.54 -2.13 11.37
N PHE A 4 -11.54 -0.84 11.01
CA PHE A 4 -12.69 -0.19 10.38
C PHE A 4 -12.66 -0.51 8.88
N THR A 5 -13.05 -1.72 8.49
CA THR A 5 -13.42 -1.99 7.09
C THR A 5 -14.94 -1.97 7.01
N SER A 6 -15.49 -0.93 6.40
CA SER A 6 -16.88 -0.94 5.96
C SER A 6 -16.92 -1.42 4.50
N PRO A 7 -17.23 -2.69 4.22
CA PRO A 7 -17.62 -3.12 2.88
C PRO A 7 -18.98 -2.54 2.45
N ALA A 8 -19.74 -1.92 3.37
CA ALA A 8 -21.08 -1.42 3.11
C ALA A 8 -21.12 -0.08 2.38
N ALA A 9 -20.00 0.63 2.23
CA ALA A 9 -19.96 1.89 1.50
C ALA A 9 -20.13 1.74 -0.02
N VAL A 10 -20.34 0.52 -0.56
CA VAL A 10 -20.54 0.27 -2.00
C VAL A 10 -21.80 -0.57 -2.25
N LEU A 11 -22.85 -0.41 -1.44
CA LEU A 11 -24.09 -1.21 -1.59
C LEU A 11 -25.35 -0.38 -1.84
N SER A 12 -25.29 0.95 -1.73
CA SER A 12 -26.44 1.81 -2.04
C SER A 12 -26.40 2.25 -3.52
N PRO A 13 -27.49 2.06 -4.30
CA PRO A 13 -27.59 2.57 -5.67
C PRO A 13 -27.46 4.09 -5.79
N GLN A 14 -27.67 4.81 -4.68
CA GLN A 14 -27.58 6.26 -4.58
C GLN A 14 -26.17 6.75 -4.25
N GLN A 15 -25.22 5.85 -3.99
CA GLN A 15 -23.85 6.19 -3.63
C GLN A 15 -23.09 6.76 -4.84
N ALA A 16 -22.97 8.09 -4.91
CA ALA A 16 -22.12 8.75 -5.88
C ALA A 16 -20.69 8.87 -5.34
N ILE A 17 -19.84 7.87 -5.61
CA ILE A 17 -18.42 7.90 -5.24
C ILE A 17 -17.61 8.32 -6.46
N THR A 18 -16.90 9.44 -6.36
CA THR A 18 -15.84 9.77 -7.32
C THR A 18 -14.64 8.88 -7.04
N VAL A 19 -14.48 7.84 -7.85
CA VAL A 19 -13.37 6.89 -7.72
C VAL A 19 -12.13 7.46 -8.40
N GLY A 20 -11.02 7.47 -7.67
CA GLY A 20 -9.71 7.88 -8.17
C GLY A 20 -8.60 7.32 -7.29
N PRO A 21 -7.32 7.48 -7.69
CA PRO A 21 -6.19 7.06 -6.86
C PRO A 21 -6.24 7.71 -5.49
N GLY A 22 -6.17 6.92 -4.42
CA GLY A 22 -6.08 7.45 -3.05
C GLY A 22 -7.34 8.10 -2.52
N TYR A 23 -8.51 7.91 -3.16
CA TYR A 23 -9.74 8.63 -2.83
C TYR A 23 -10.25 8.48 -1.38
N GLN A 24 -9.78 7.48 -0.63
CA GLN A 24 -10.12 7.29 0.78
C GLN A 24 -9.02 7.79 1.75
N LEU A 25 -7.85 8.18 1.25
CA LEU A 25 -6.75 8.69 2.08
C LEU A 25 -7.11 9.95 2.87
N PRO A 26 -7.91 10.92 2.36
CA PRO A 26 -8.35 12.04 3.17
C PRO A 26 -9.10 11.60 4.43
N PHE A 27 -9.93 10.56 4.35
CA PHE A 27 -10.63 10.03 5.53
C PHE A 27 -9.67 9.35 6.50
N ALA A 28 -8.68 8.61 6.01
CA ALA A 28 -7.65 8.02 6.85
C ALA A 28 -6.86 9.10 7.60
N ARG A 29 -6.51 10.20 6.92
CA ARG A 29 -5.81 11.36 7.51
C ARG A 29 -6.65 11.98 8.62
N ASP A 30 -7.92 12.25 8.36
CA ASP A 30 -8.83 12.87 9.33
C ASP A 30 -8.99 12.02 10.59
N ILE A 31 -9.10 10.69 10.42
CA ILE A 31 -9.16 9.74 11.54
C ILE A 31 -7.84 9.76 12.31
N ARG A 32 -6.70 9.67 11.60
CA ARG A 32 -5.37 9.64 12.20
C ARG A 32 -5.09 10.87 13.07
N GLN A 33 -5.58 12.04 12.68
CA GLN A 33 -5.44 13.26 13.49
C GLN A 33 -6.26 13.23 14.79
N GLN A 34 -7.29 12.39 14.87
CA GLN A 34 -8.22 12.33 16.00
C GLN A 34 -7.94 11.16 16.95
N VAL A 35 -7.12 10.19 16.56
CA VAL A 35 -6.86 8.98 17.34
C VAL A 35 -5.38 8.82 17.68
N ALA A 36 -5.08 8.20 18.81
CA ALA A 36 -3.71 7.90 19.25
C ALA A 36 -3.24 6.49 18.86
N ILE A 37 -3.96 5.81 17.94
CA ILE A 37 -3.64 4.46 17.48
C ILE A 37 -3.28 4.49 15.98
N PRO A 38 -2.43 3.56 15.50
CA PRO A 38 -2.05 3.52 14.08
C PRO A 38 -3.26 3.37 13.15
N VAL A 39 -3.27 4.15 12.07
CA VAL A 39 -4.30 4.12 11.02
C VAL A 39 -3.75 3.51 9.75
N ILE A 40 -4.49 2.56 9.18
CA ILE A 40 -4.17 1.94 7.90
C ILE A 40 -5.01 2.58 6.80
N GLY A 41 -4.36 3.22 5.83
CA GLY A 41 -4.99 3.79 4.65
C GLY A 41 -5.21 2.74 3.58
N VAL A 42 -6.33 2.84 2.85
CA VAL A 42 -6.65 2.04 1.67
C VAL A 42 -7.26 2.97 0.62
N GLY A 43 -7.39 2.53 -0.63
CA GLY A 43 -8.16 3.26 -1.64
C GLY A 43 -7.45 3.38 -2.98
N LEU A 44 -7.61 2.36 -3.82
CA LEU A 44 -7.07 2.32 -5.20
C LEU A 44 -5.60 2.77 -5.27
N ILE A 45 -4.77 2.22 -4.38
CA ILE A 45 -3.32 2.43 -4.41
C ILE A 45 -2.72 1.30 -5.25
N THR A 46 -2.06 1.67 -6.33
CA THR A 46 -1.42 0.73 -7.28
C THR A 46 0.02 1.11 -7.57
N ASP A 47 0.37 2.38 -7.37
CA ASP A 47 1.68 2.93 -7.67
C ASP A 47 2.52 3.05 -6.38
N PRO A 48 3.79 2.59 -6.37
CA PRO A 48 4.65 2.69 -5.20
C PRO A 48 4.88 4.11 -4.72
N GLN A 49 5.06 5.07 -5.64
CA GLN A 49 5.31 6.47 -5.31
C GLN A 49 4.08 7.11 -4.66
N GLN A 50 2.88 6.77 -5.14
CA GLN A 50 1.63 7.15 -4.48
C GLN A 50 1.56 6.61 -3.04
N ALA A 51 1.96 5.35 -2.81
CA ALA A 51 1.95 4.76 -1.48
C ALA A 51 2.95 5.46 -0.53
N GLU A 52 4.17 5.72 -1.01
CA GLU A 52 5.20 6.43 -0.25
C GLU A 52 4.76 7.85 0.09
N ALA A 53 4.25 8.60 -0.89
CA ALA A 53 3.77 9.97 -0.66
C ALA A 53 2.65 10.02 0.39
N ALA A 54 1.76 9.02 0.43
CA ALA A 54 0.71 8.97 1.45
C ALA A 54 1.29 8.79 2.87
N LEU A 55 2.36 8.00 3.01
CA LEU A 55 3.06 7.82 4.28
C LEU A 55 3.83 9.08 4.67
N GLU A 56 4.60 9.66 3.76
CA GLU A 56 5.38 10.89 3.98
C GLU A 56 4.50 12.08 4.36
N ASN A 57 3.32 12.20 3.72
CA ASN A 57 2.34 13.25 4.02
C ASN A 57 1.59 13.02 5.35
N GLY A 58 1.76 11.86 5.99
CA GLY A 58 1.09 11.51 7.23
C GLY A 58 -0.40 11.21 7.07
N ASP A 59 -0.81 10.71 5.89
CA ASP A 59 -2.20 10.35 5.59
C ASP A 59 -2.61 9.06 6.28
N ALA A 60 -1.63 8.18 6.47
CA ALA A 60 -1.76 6.93 7.18
C ALA A 60 -0.42 6.53 7.77
N ASP A 61 -0.42 5.61 8.74
CA ASP A 61 0.81 5.00 9.27
C ASP A 61 1.19 3.74 8.49
N LEU A 62 0.23 3.16 7.77
CA LEU A 62 0.38 1.94 6.97
C LEU A 62 -0.53 2.03 5.74
N ILE A 63 -0.13 1.38 4.65
CA ILE A 63 -0.94 1.27 3.43
C ILE A 63 -1.39 -0.18 3.23
N ALA A 64 -2.71 -0.37 3.07
CA ALA A 64 -3.30 -1.64 2.66
C ALA A 64 -3.51 -1.68 1.14
N LEU A 65 -3.09 -2.81 0.55
CA LEU A 65 -3.26 -3.10 -0.86
C LEU A 65 -4.22 -4.29 -1.01
N ALA A 66 -5.07 -4.24 -2.03
CA ALA A 66 -6.00 -5.32 -2.36
C ALA A 66 -5.79 -5.81 -3.79
N ARG A 67 -6.47 -5.18 -4.76
CA ARG A 67 -6.42 -5.58 -6.17
C ARG A 67 -5.01 -5.51 -6.78
N ALA A 68 -4.16 -4.58 -6.33
CA ALA A 68 -2.78 -4.46 -6.80
C ALA A 68 -1.97 -5.74 -6.52
N VAL A 69 -2.07 -6.29 -5.30
CA VAL A 69 -1.36 -7.51 -4.89
C VAL A 69 -1.98 -8.77 -5.51
N LEU A 70 -3.30 -8.76 -5.76
CA LEU A 70 -3.95 -9.86 -6.49
C LEU A 70 -3.51 -9.93 -7.95
N TYR A 71 -3.30 -8.77 -8.59
CA TYR A 71 -2.83 -8.69 -9.97
C TYR A 71 -1.32 -8.95 -10.08
N ASP A 72 -0.54 -8.42 -9.13
CA ASP A 72 0.90 -8.61 -9.02
C ASP A 72 1.30 -9.04 -7.60
N PRO A 73 1.51 -10.34 -7.35
CA PRO A 73 1.86 -10.82 -6.00
C PRO A 73 3.25 -10.38 -5.55
N HIS A 74 4.14 -9.99 -6.47
CA HIS A 74 5.47 -9.45 -6.17
C HIS A 74 5.49 -7.92 -6.16
N TRP A 75 4.33 -7.27 -6.08
CA TRP A 75 4.22 -5.82 -5.96
C TRP A 75 5.19 -5.21 -4.94
N PRO A 76 5.41 -5.79 -3.74
CA PRO A 76 6.39 -5.25 -2.79
C PRO A 76 7.84 -5.24 -3.30
N TRP A 77 8.21 -6.16 -4.19
CA TRP A 77 9.55 -6.21 -4.79
C TRP A 77 9.72 -5.11 -5.83
N HIS A 78 8.71 -4.93 -6.66
CA HIS A 78 8.68 -3.83 -7.64
C HIS A 78 8.63 -2.47 -6.94
N ALA A 79 7.89 -2.35 -5.84
CA ALA A 79 7.87 -1.15 -5.02
C ALA A 79 9.25 -0.85 -4.42
N ALA A 80 9.92 -1.86 -3.84
CA ALA A 80 11.27 -1.69 -3.32
C ALA A 80 12.25 -1.24 -4.41
N ALA A 81 12.21 -1.86 -5.60
CA ALA A 81 13.05 -1.46 -6.72
C ALA A 81 12.75 -0.02 -7.19
N SER A 82 11.48 0.37 -7.29
CA SER A 82 11.04 1.70 -7.72
C SER A 82 11.47 2.80 -6.76
N LEU A 83 11.42 2.52 -5.46
CA LEU A 83 11.75 3.46 -4.39
C LEU A 83 13.23 3.42 -3.96
N GLY A 84 14.06 2.60 -4.61
CA GLY A 84 15.46 2.41 -4.22
C GLY A 84 15.64 1.75 -2.84
N ALA A 85 14.61 1.05 -2.36
CA ALA A 85 14.59 0.35 -1.09
C ALA A 85 14.95 -1.14 -1.26
N GLN A 86 14.98 -1.86 -0.13
CA GLN A 86 15.29 -3.28 -0.08
C GLN A 86 14.14 -4.07 0.55
N VAL A 87 13.92 -5.31 0.08
CA VAL A 87 12.89 -6.21 0.59
C VAL A 87 13.49 -7.57 0.92
N ARG A 88 13.03 -8.18 2.02
CA ARG A 88 13.44 -9.53 2.39
C ARG A 88 12.57 -10.58 1.71
N VAL A 89 13.20 -11.60 1.14
CA VAL A 89 12.54 -12.64 0.36
C VAL A 89 13.08 -14.03 0.72
N PRO A 90 12.31 -15.10 0.45
CA PRO A 90 12.83 -16.46 0.50
C PRO A 90 14.11 -16.62 -0.32
N SER A 91 15.11 -17.31 0.22
CA SER A 91 16.44 -17.46 -0.40
C SER A 91 16.40 -18.04 -1.82
N GLN A 92 15.35 -18.80 -2.14
CA GLN A 92 15.09 -19.37 -3.45
C GLN A 92 14.92 -18.29 -4.55
N TYR A 93 14.47 -17.09 -4.19
CA TYR A 93 14.19 -16.00 -5.13
C TYR A 93 15.33 -14.98 -5.27
N LEU A 94 16.43 -15.09 -4.53
CA LEU A 94 17.54 -14.12 -4.61
C LEU A 94 18.12 -13.96 -6.02
N ARG A 95 18.01 -15.00 -6.86
CA ARG A 95 18.51 -14.97 -8.24
C ARG A 95 17.51 -14.39 -9.25
N SER A 96 16.28 -14.06 -8.85
CA SER A 96 15.28 -13.48 -9.75
C SER A 96 15.43 -11.97 -9.97
N GLU A 97 16.37 -11.31 -9.27
CA GLU A 97 16.64 -9.89 -9.47
C GLU A 97 17.03 -9.56 -10.92
N PRO A 98 16.32 -8.62 -11.57
CA PRO A 98 16.70 -8.09 -12.87
C PRO A 98 18.12 -7.51 -12.84
N HIS A 99 18.81 -7.53 -13.99
CA HIS A 99 20.22 -7.15 -14.07
C HIS A 99 20.50 -5.71 -13.60
N GLY A 100 19.60 -4.76 -13.86
CA GLY A 100 19.72 -3.37 -13.45
C GLY A 100 19.25 -3.05 -12.03
N LEU A 101 18.74 -4.03 -11.28
CA LEU A 101 18.11 -3.85 -9.97
C LEU A 101 18.76 -4.74 -8.90
N LYS A 102 20.08 -4.97 -9.03
CA LYS A 102 20.82 -5.80 -8.08
C LYS A 102 20.92 -5.14 -6.72
N GLY A 103 20.65 -5.90 -5.67
CA GLY A 103 20.72 -5.45 -4.29
C GLY A 103 19.38 -4.99 -3.69
N THR A 104 18.28 -5.18 -4.41
CA THR A 104 16.91 -4.96 -3.91
C THR A 104 16.44 -6.12 -3.03
N LEU A 105 16.79 -7.37 -3.36
CA LEU A 105 16.35 -8.56 -2.65
C LEU A 105 17.37 -9.01 -1.59
N LEU A 106 16.91 -9.12 -0.35
CA LEU A 106 17.69 -9.61 0.79
C LEU A 106 17.19 -10.99 1.22
N PRO A 107 18.05 -11.89 1.71
CA PRO A 107 17.61 -13.17 2.27
C PRO A 107 16.78 -12.98 3.54
N ASN A 108 15.75 -13.81 3.71
CA ASN A 108 15.15 -14.06 5.03
C ASN A 108 16.18 -14.73 5.95
N ARG A 109 16.23 -14.33 7.23
CA ARG A 109 17.09 -14.98 8.24
C ARG A 109 16.67 -16.42 8.49
#